data_AF-W2T8U0-F1
#
_entry.id   AF-W2T8U0-F1
#
_cell.length_a   1.000
_cell.length_b   1.000
_cell.length_c   1.000
_cell.angle_alpha   90.00
_cell.angle_beta   90.00
_cell.angle_gamma   90.00
#
_symmetry.space_group_name_H-M   'P 1'
#
loop_
_entity.id
_entity.type
_entity.pdbx_description
1 polymer ?
#
loop_
_entity_poly.entity_id
_entity_poly.type
_entity_poly.pdbx_seq_one_letter_code
_entity_poly.pdbx_strand_id
1 'polypeptide(L)'
;MFVILKEMIHGDYFKNHKDEATNELIDYYIDRDEEEVYDFYLDRYTEFVSDLFFNVPAVDGILSRRKAGWKMFAYSFDHYNEAIWRSDVPKRLRGSPHVNEYPYMFDVYVLGDFKIDAKEQIVADVIQQSFINFVKTGVPTNKHVSWEDVGNNENLKYLSISPEPKIKDKFYSGAANFWHKMKGYGFDLVQMLPTRKNTTHNRDGNEL
;
A
#
# COMPACT_ATOMS: atom_id res chain seq x y z
N MET A 1 21.05 -5.60 -4.17
CA MET A 1 19.99 -5.64 -3.14
C MET A 1 20.45 -4.96 -1.85
N PHE A 2 21.48 -5.47 -1.15
CA PHE A 2 22.04 -4.81 0.06
C PHE A 2 22.51 -3.36 -0.13
N VAL A 3 22.93 -2.97 -1.34
CA VAL A 3 23.42 -1.61 -1.63
C VAL A 3 22.30 -0.57 -1.59
N ILE A 4 21.15 -0.84 -2.22
CA ILE A 4 20.00 0.09 -2.24
C ILE A 4 19.39 0.24 -0.84
N LEU A 5 19.26 -0.85 -0.08
CA LEU A 5 18.78 -0.80 1.30
C LEU A 5 19.72 0.03 2.20
N LYS A 6 21.05 -0.12 2.01
CA LYS A 6 22.06 0.68 2.73
C LYS A 6 22.08 2.15 2.31
N GLU A 7 21.74 2.47 1.06
CA GLU A 7 21.58 3.86 0.58
C GLU A 7 20.33 4.51 1.16
N MET A 8 19.20 3.78 1.25
CA MET A 8 17.96 4.27 1.85
C MET A 8 18.06 4.40 3.38
N ILE A 9 18.81 3.50 4.03
CA ILE A 9 19.10 3.52 5.47
C ILE A 9 20.50 4.14 5.69
N HIS A 10 20.69 5.34 5.14
CA HIS A 10 21.91 6.09 5.40
C HIS A 10 22.00 6.44 6.90
N GLY A 11 23.18 6.28 7.50
CA GLY A 11 23.36 6.53 8.93
C GLY A 11 22.97 7.96 9.35
N ASP A 12 23.11 8.91 8.44
CA ASP A 12 22.75 10.31 8.66
C ASP A 12 21.24 10.52 8.90
N TYR A 13 20.38 9.65 8.35
CA TYR A 13 18.94 9.74 8.55
C TYR A 13 18.55 9.33 9.98
N PHE A 14 19.14 8.25 10.48
CA PHE A 14 18.76 7.66 11.77
C PHE A 14 19.64 8.08 12.95
N LYS A 15 20.62 8.98 12.73
CA LYS A 15 21.56 9.46 13.76
C LYS A 15 22.15 8.28 14.57
N ASN A 16 21.97 8.28 15.89
CA ASN A 16 22.47 7.25 16.80
C ASN A 16 21.56 6.01 16.88
N HIS A 17 20.42 5.99 16.20
CA HIS A 17 19.44 4.88 16.23
C HIS A 17 19.53 3.95 15.02
N LYS A 18 20.58 4.08 14.20
CA LYS A 18 20.72 3.30 12.96
C LYS A 18 20.58 1.80 13.20
N ASP A 19 21.26 1.26 14.21
CA ASP A 19 21.27 -0.18 14.48
C ASP A 19 19.90 -0.66 14.97
N GLU A 20 19.26 0.07 15.88
CA GLU A 20 17.89 -0.21 16.36
C GLU A 20 16.88 -0.19 15.21
N ALA A 21 16.91 0.85 14.37
CA ALA A 21 16.03 0.97 13.23
C ALA A 21 16.27 -0.12 12.18
N THR A 22 17.54 -0.53 11.99
CA THR A 22 17.89 -1.62 11.06
C THR A 22 17.36 -2.95 11.56
N ASN A 23 17.51 -3.25 12.86
CA ASN A 23 17.00 -4.48 13.45
C ASN A 23 15.48 -4.56 13.35
N GLU A 24 14.75 -3.48 13.67
CA GLU A 24 13.29 -3.45 13.55
C GLU A 24 12.79 -3.67 12.10
N LEU A 25 13.55 -3.22 11.10
CA LEU A 25 13.26 -3.49 9.69
C LEU A 25 13.48 -4.96 9.32
N ILE A 26 14.57 -5.55 9.81
CA ILE A 26 14.89 -6.97 9.63
C ILE A 26 13.82 -7.82 10.31
N ASP A 27 13.49 -7.53 11.57
CA ASP A 27 12.46 -8.24 12.33
C ASP A 27 11.11 -8.23 11.60
N TYR A 28 10.72 -7.08 11.04
CA TYR A 28 9.41 -6.92 10.41
C TYR A 28 9.31 -7.60 9.03
N TYR A 29 10.34 -7.43 8.18
CA TYR A 29 10.29 -7.89 6.79
C TYR A 29 10.99 -9.23 6.56
N ILE A 30 11.99 -9.61 7.35
CA ILE A 30 12.81 -10.80 7.10
C ILE A 30 12.49 -11.90 8.10
N ASP A 31 12.68 -11.64 9.40
CA ASP A 31 12.63 -12.70 10.42
C ASP A 31 11.20 -13.25 10.63
N ARG A 32 10.20 -12.50 10.15
CA ARG A 32 8.80 -12.97 10.09
C ARG A 32 8.65 -14.11 9.09
N ASP A 33 8.70 -15.32 9.63
CA ASP A 33 8.54 -16.59 8.93
C ASP A 33 9.63 -16.82 7.87
N GLU A 34 10.90 -16.60 8.24
CA GLU A 34 12.03 -16.73 7.31
C GLU A 34 12.19 -18.16 6.74
N GLU A 35 12.37 -18.25 5.41
CA GLU A 35 12.52 -19.51 4.68
C GLU A 35 13.93 -19.72 4.08
N GLU A 36 14.87 -18.79 4.30
CA GLU A 36 16.26 -18.81 3.79
C GLU A 36 16.41 -19.15 2.29
N VAL A 37 15.46 -18.74 1.44
CA VAL A 37 15.46 -18.95 -0.02
C VAL A 37 15.45 -17.62 -0.79
N TYR A 38 16.05 -17.59 -1.98
CA TYR A 38 16.29 -16.32 -2.69
C TYR A 38 14.98 -15.59 -3.09
N ASP A 39 13.94 -16.33 -3.45
CA ASP A 39 12.64 -15.77 -3.86
C ASP A 39 11.86 -15.24 -2.66
N PHE A 40 12.09 -15.77 -1.45
CA PHE A 40 11.59 -15.17 -0.21
C PHE A 40 12.17 -13.76 -0.02
N TYR A 41 13.49 -13.59 -0.07
CA TYR A 41 14.09 -12.25 0.15
C TYR A 41 13.69 -11.24 -0.94
N LEU A 42 13.49 -11.70 -2.18
CA LEU A 42 12.97 -10.85 -3.26
C LEU A 42 11.52 -10.42 -3.02
N ASP A 43 10.68 -11.33 -2.52
CA ASP A 43 9.30 -11.04 -2.16
C ASP A 43 9.24 -10.02 -1.00
N ARG A 44 10.05 -10.22 0.04
CA ARG A 44 10.18 -9.27 1.16
C ARG A 44 10.68 -7.90 0.76
N TYR A 45 11.65 -7.84 -0.15
CA TYR A 45 12.09 -6.57 -0.71
C TYR A 45 10.99 -5.87 -1.51
N THR A 46 10.17 -6.64 -2.24
CA THR A 46 9.02 -6.10 -2.99
C THR A 46 7.95 -5.57 -2.04
N GLU A 47 7.66 -6.27 -0.94
CA GLU A 47 6.76 -5.83 0.14
C GLU A 47 7.26 -4.50 0.75
N PHE A 48 8.54 -4.44 1.14
CA PHE A 48 9.19 -3.26 1.69
C PHE A 48 9.07 -2.02 0.78
N VAL A 49 9.41 -2.17 -0.50
CA VAL A 49 9.31 -1.08 -1.48
C VAL A 49 7.84 -0.67 -1.70
N SER A 50 6.93 -1.65 -1.79
CA SER A 50 5.50 -1.37 -1.98
C SER A 50 4.91 -0.58 -0.82
N ASP A 51 5.31 -0.91 0.40
CA ASP A 51 4.86 -0.21 1.60
C ASP A 51 5.32 1.24 1.65
N LEU A 52 6.60 1.48 1.36
CA LEU A 52 7.18 2.82 1.37
C LEU A 52 6.59 3.74 0.31
N PHE A 53 6.43 3.26 -0.93
CA PHE A 53 6.05 4.11 -2.04
C PHE A 53 4.54 4.21 -2.27
N PHE A 54 3.76 3.20 -1.87
CA PHE A 54 2.34 3.13 -2.23
C PHE A 54 1.45 2.91 -1.01
N ASN A 55 1.66 1.84 -0.25
CA ASN A 55 0.65 1.39 0.71
C ASN A 55 0.52 2.33 1.92
N VAL A 56 1.64 2.68 2.56
CA VAL A 56 1.60 3.58 3.73
C VAL A 56 1.19 5.00 3.36
N PRO A 57 1.71 5.62 2.28
CA PRO A 57 1.19 6.90 1.79
C PRO A 57 -0.31 6.88 1.50
N ALA A 58 -0.85 5.78 0.95
CA ALA A 58 -2.28 5.65 0.69
C ALA A 58 -3.09 5.64 2.00
N VAL A 59 -2.65 4.88 3.01
CA VAL A 59 -3.27 4.88 4.35
C VAL A 59 -3.24 6.29 4.96
N ASP A 60 -2.09 6.95 4.97
CA ASP A 60 -1.93 8.31 5.50
C ASP A 60 -2.84 9.31 4.79
N GLY A 61 -2.95 9.18 3.46
CA GLY A 61 -3.82 9.99 2.61
C GLY A 61 -5.31 9.79 2.91
N ILE A 62 -5.74 8.55 3.16
CA ILE A 62 -7.11 8.20 3.56
C ILE A 62 -7.42 8.78 4.93
N LEU A 63 -6.57 8.50 5.93
CA LEU A 63 -6.75 8.97 7.31
C LEU A 63 -6.83 10.50 7.39
N SER A 64 -5.97 11.20 6.66
CA SER A 64 -5.94 12.66 6.64
C SER A 64 -7.21 13.26 6.04
N ARG A 65 -7.69 12.72 4.91
CA ARG A 65 -8.92 13.20 4.24
C ARG A 65 -10.17 12.86 5.04
N ARG A 66 -10.23 11.66 5.64
CA ARG A 66 -11.30 11.28 6.57
C ARG A 66 -11.38 12.23 7.75
N LYS A 67 -10.24 12.60 8.36
CA LYS A 67 -10.19 13.59 9.46
C LYS A 67 -10.71 14.96 9.03
N ALA A 68 -10.54 15.32 7.75
CA ALA A 68 -11.10 16.53 7.16
C ALA A 68 -12.59 16.42 6.78
N GLY A 69 -13.26 15.30 7.11
CA GLY A 69 -14.69 15.09 6.86
C GLY A 69 -15.03 14.56 5.47
N TRP A 70 -14.04 14.07 4.70
CA TRP A 70 -14.27 13.52 3.38
C TRP A 70 -14.83 12.11 3.47
N LYS A 71 -15.82 11.80 2.62
CA LYS A 71 -16.23 10.43 2.35
C LYS A 71 -15.16 9.76 1.49
N MET A 72 -14.68 8.60 1.90
CA MET A 72 -13.53 7.96 1.29
C MET A 72 -13.85 6.51 0.93
N PHE A 73 -13.36 6.08 -0.21
CA PHE A 73 -13.47 4.71 -0.69
C PHE A 73 -12.08 4.22 -1.07
N ALA A 74 -11.68 3.06 -0.55
CA ALA A 74 -10.37 2.47 -0.80
C ALA A 74 -10.53 1.13 -1.52
N TYR A 75 -9.53 0.77 -2.32
CA TYR A 75 -9.43 -0.56 -2.92
C TYR A 75 -7.98 -1.06 -2.91
N SER A 76 -7.85 -2.38 -3.00
CA SER A 76 -6.63 -3.08 -3.40
C SER A 76 -6.92 -3.87 -4.68
N PHE A 77 -6.01 -3.83 -5.65
CA PHE A 77 -6.15 -4.59 -6.89
C PHE A 77 -5.51 -5.97 -6.73
N ASP A 78 -6.28 -6.91 -6.19
CA ASP A 78 -5.83 -8.24 -5.75
C ASP A 78 -6.00 -9.29 -6.85
N HIS A 79 -5.74 -8.91 -8.10
CA HIS A 79 -5.87 -9.80 -9.25
C HIS A 79 -4.83 -9.49 -10.31
N TYR A 80 -4.38 -10.52 -11.02
CA TYR A 80 -3.56 -10.40 -12.21
C TYR A 80 -3.86 -11.57 -13.15
N ASN A 81 -3.66 -11.36 -14.44
CA ASN A 81 -3.73 -12.46 -15.40
C ASN A 81 -2.36 -13.15 -15.48
N GLU A 82 -2.31 -14.49 -15.38
CA GLU A 82 -1.05 -15.24 -15.43
C GLU A 82 -0.22 -14.98 -16.69
N ALA A 83 -0.84 -14.56 -17.80
CA ALA A 83 -0.14 -14.26 -19.04
C ALA A 83 0.84 -13.08 -18.95
N ILE A 84 0.71 -12.20 -17.95
CA ILE A 84 1.65 -11.09 -17.75
C ILE A 84 3.00 -11.57 -17.19
N TRP A 85 3.06 -12.80 -16.67
CA TRP A 85 4.27 -13.36 -16.08
C TRP A 85 4.91 -14.39 -16.99
N ARG A 86 6.23 -14.31 -17.14
CA ARG A 86 7.00 -15.36 -17.82
C ARG A 86 6.97 -16.64 -16.98
N SER A 87 7.02 -17.78 -17.67
CA SER A 87 6.94 -19.10 -17.03
C SER A 87 8.10 -19.41 -16.08
N ASP A 88 9.25 -18.78 -16.27
CA ASP A 88 10.46 -18.91 -15.46
C ASP A 88 10.45 -18.05 -14.18
N VAL A 89 9.49 -17.13 -14.03
CA VAL A 89 9.32 -16.35 -12.79
C VAL A 89 8.71 -17.26 -11.72
N PRO A 90 9.33 -17.40 -10.54
CA PRO A 90 8.78 -18.17 -9.42
C PRO A 90 7.37 -17.70 -9.06
N LYS A 91 6.46 -18.65 -8.76
CA LYS A 91 5.06 -18.33 -8.43
C LYS A 91 4.92 -17.36 -7.26
N ARG A 92 5.80 -17.44 -6.25
CA ARG A 92 5.82 -16.52 -5.10
C ARG A 92 5.94 -15.07 -5.53
N LEU A 93 6.74 -14.81 -6.56
CA LEU A 93 7.00 -13.46 -7.08
C LEU A 93 5.95 -12.97 -8.07
N ARG A 94 4.92 -13.77 -8.36
CA ARG A 94 3.83 -13.40 -9.26
C ARG A 94 2.71 -12.76 -8.45
N GLY A 95 2.53 -11.46 -8.66
CA GLY A 95 1.50 -10.66 -8.02
C GLY A 95 0.80 -9.74 -9.00
N SER A 96 0.08 -8.76 -8.46
CA SER A 96 -0.46 -7.62 -9.20
C SER A 96 0.57 -6.50 -9.18
N PRO A 97 1.40 -6.33 -10.24
CA PRO A 97 2.41 -5.29 -10.25
C PRO A 97 1.78 -3.91 -10.47
N HIS A 98 2.58 -2.85 -10.26
CA HIS A 98 2.17 -1.50 -10.62
C HIS A 98 1.69 -1.44 -12.08
N VAL A 99 0.65 -0.65 -12.35
CA VAL A 99 -0.04 -0.47 -13.65
C VAL A 99 -0.83 -1.68 -14.20
N ASN A 100 -0.93 -2.77 -13.43
CA ASN A 100 -1.67 -3.98 -13.83
C ASN A 100 -3.19 -3.76 -13.99
N GLU A 101 -3.74 -2.68 -13.45
CA GLU A 101 -5.15 -2.31 -13.60
C GLU A 101 -5.49 -1.77 -15.00
N TYR A 102 -4.49 -1.37 -15.80
CA TYR A 102 -4.70 -0.64 -17.06
C TYR A 102 -5.51 -1.41 -18.12
N PRO A 103 -5.31 -2.72 -18.36
CA PRO A 103 -6.15 -3.48 -19.30
C PRO A 103 -7.63 -3.40 -18.92
N TYR A 104 -7.94 -3.47 -17.63
CA TYR A 104 -9.30 -3.48 -17.11
C TYR A 104 -9.94 -2.09 -17.12
N MET A 105 -9.15 -1.02 -17.04
CA MET A 105 -9.65 0.36 -17.05
C MET A 105 -9.73 0.96 -18.45
N PHE A 106 -8.75 0.67 -19.30
CA PHE A 106 -8.45 1.45 -20.50
C PHE A 106 -8.19 0.61 -21.76
N ASP A 107 -8.21 -0.72 -21.67
CA ASP A 107 -7.83 -1.60 -22.79
C ASP A 107 -6.36 -1.38 -23.25
N VAL A 108 -5.48 -1.06 -22.29
CA VAL A 108 -4.05 -0.80 -22.53
C VAL A 108 -3.20 -1.89 -21.85
N TYR A 109 -2.42 -2.61 -22.67
CA TYR A 109 -1.65 -3.79 -22.26
C TYR A 109 -0.15 -3.51 -22.22
N VAL A 110 0.34 -2.95 -21.10
CA VAL A 110 1.77 -2.56 -20.97
C VAL A 110 2.67 -3.68 -20.42
N LEU A 111 2.11 -4.71 -19.78
CA LEU A 111 2.86 -5.79 -19.11
C LEU A 111 2.78 -7.15 -19.82
N GLY A 112 1.86 -7.28 -20.77
CA GLY A 112 1.60 -8.52 -21.50
C GLY A 112 0.18 -8.56 -22.04
N ASP A 113 -0.01 -9.30 -23.14
CA ASP A 113 -1.30 -9.39 -23.83
C ASP A 113 -2.12 -10.57 -23.30
N PHE A 114 -3.39 -10.32 -23.02
CA PHE A 114 -4.36 -11.36 -22.67
C PHE A 114 -5.76 -10.96 -23.10
N LYS A 115 -6.64 -11.96 -23.26
CA LYS A 115 -8.04 -11.70 -23.59
C LYS A 115 -8.86 -11.51 -22.33
N ILE A 116 -9.76 -10.54 -22.33
CA ILE A 116 -10.77 -10.36 -21.30
C ILE A 116 -11.80 -11.50 -21.44
N ASP A 117 -11.65 -12.53 -20.60
CA ASP A 117 -12.64 -13.60 -20.48
C ASP A 117 -13.75 -13.23 -19.48
N ALA A 118 -14.63 -14.18 -19.15
CA ALA A 118 -15.73 -13.93 -18.21
C ALA A 118 -15.28 -13.53 -16.79
N LYS A 119 -14.15 -14.05 -16.30
CA LYS A 119 -13.60 -13.68 -14.99
C LYS A 119 -12.95 -12.30 -15.05
N GLU A 120 -12.20 -12.03 -16.11
CA GLU A 120 -11.60 -10.73 -16.34
C GLU A 120 -12.64 -9.63 -16.54
N GLN A 121 -13.77 -9.96 -17.17
CA GLN A 121 -14.88 -9.03 -17.33
C GLN A 121 -15.49 -8.61 -15.99
N ILE A 122 -15.50 -9.47 -14.96
CA ILE A 122 -15.95 -9.09 -13.61
C ILE A 122 -15.03 -8.02 -13.03
N VAL A 123 -13.71 -8.21 -13.18
CA VAL A 123 -12.69 -7.25 -12.71
C VAL A 123 -12.85 -5.91 -13.44
N ALA A 124 -12.99 -5.94 -14.76
CA ALA A 124 -13.25 -4.76 -15.59
C ALA A 124 -14.56 -4.06 -15.20
N ASP A 125 -15.64 -4.81 -15.02
CA ASP A 125 -16.95 -4.28 -14.65
C ASP A 125 -16.92 -3.58 -13.29
N VAL A 126 -16.25 -4.18 -12.30
CA VAL A 126 -16.07 -3.57 -10.97
C VAL A 126 -15.36 -2.23 -11.10
N ILE A 127 -14.19 -2.17 -11.74
CA ILE A 127 -13.41 -0.93 -11.79
C ILE A 127 -14.09 0.14 -12.64
N GLN A 128 -14.57 -0.21 -13.83
CA GLN A 128 -15.16 0.76 -14.76
C GLN A 128 -16.47 1.33 -14.22
N GLN A 129 -17.41 0.48 -13.77
CA GLN A 129 -18.70 0.95 -13.26
C GLN A 129 -18.51 1.80 -12.00
N SER A 130 -17.66 1.35 -11.07
CA SER A 130 -17.39 2.09 -9.84
C SER A 130 -16.78 3.45 -10.11
N PHE A 131 -15.80 3.57 -11.00
CA PHE A 131 -15.19 4.86 -11.31
C PHE A 131 -16.17 5.79 -12.03
N ILE A 132 -16.93 5.27 -13.00
CA ILE A 132 -17.98 6.04 -13.71
C ILE A 132 -19.03 6.57 -12.72
N ASN A 133 -19.51 5.72 -11.80
CA ASN A 133 -20.53 6.10 -10.83
C ASN A 133 -19.98 7.03 -9.74
N PHE A 134 -18.72 6.87 -9.35
CA PHE A 134 -18.06 7.81 -8.45
C PHE A 134 -17.97 9.21 -9.07
N VAL A 135 -17.57 9.32 -10.34
CA VAL A 135 -17.54 10.60 -11.05
C VAL A 135 -18.93 11.23 -11.17
N LYS A 136 -19.96 10.42 -11.43
CA LYS A 136 -21.34 10.92 -11.60
C LYS A 136 -22.04 11.29 -10.30
N THR A 137 -21.77 10.56 -9.21
CA THR A 137 -22.62 10.58 -8.00
C THR A 137 -21.85 10.72 -6.69
N GLY A 138 -20.52 10.62 -6.72
CA GLY A 138 -19.68 10.58 -5.53
C GLY A 138 -19.70 9.24 -4.78
N VAL A 139 -20.35 8.20 -5.32
CA VAL A 139 -20.41 6.85 -4.73
C VAL A 139 -20.04 5.79 -5.77
N PRO A 140 -19.06 4.91 -5.52
CA PRO A 140 -18.51 3.97 -6.50
C PRO A 140 -19.33 2.68 -6.63
N THR A 141 -20.61 2.79 -6.97
CA THR A 141 -21.49 1.61 -7.10
C THR A 141 -21.15 0.75 -8.32
N ASN A 142 -21.32 -0.57 -8.22
CA ASN A 142 -21.23 -1.52 -9.32
C ASN A 142 -22.23 -2.68 -9.09
N LYS A 143 -22.41 -3.55 -10.08
CA LYS A 143 -23.38 -4.66 -10.01
C LYS A 143 -22.93 -5.90 -9.22
N HIS A 144 -21.66 -5.97 -8.80
CA HIS A 144 -21.06 -7.18 -8.23
C HIS A 144 -20.91 -7.11 -6.71
N VAL A 145 -20.62 -5.93 -6.16
CA VAL A 145 -20.34 -5.74 -4.74
C VAL A 145 -20.78 -4.35 -4.29
N SER A 146 -21.30 -4.26 -3.08
CA SER A 146 -21.54 -2.97 -2.43
C SER A 146 -20.22 -2.39 -1.94
N TRP A 147 -19.67 -1.39 -2.64
CA TRP A 147 -18.45 -0.72 -2.23
C TRP A 147 -18.71 0.26 -1.09
N GLU A 148 -18.33 -0.15 0.11
CA GLU A 148 -18.51 0.62 1.35
C GLU A 148 -17.48 1.74 1.53
N ASP A 149 -17.86 2.77 2.28
CA ASP A 149 -16.93 3.77 2.79
C ASP A 149 -15.88 3.12 3.70
N VAL A 150 -14.68 3.69 3.75
CA VAL A 150 -13.55 3.17 4.56
C VAL A 150 -13.86 3.05 6.05
N GLY A 151 -14.91 3.74 6.52
CA GLY A 151 -15.39 3.69 7.89
C GLY A 151 -14.62 4.61 8.83
N ASN A 152 -15.08 4.69 10.08
CA ASN A 152 -14.55 5.59 11.11
C ASN A 152 -13.62 4.91 12.12
N ASN A 153 -13.45 3.59 12.04
CA ASN A 153 -12.57 2.83 12.93
C ASN A 153 -11.10 2.89 12.45
N GLU A 154 -10.19 2.33 13.23
CA GLU A 154 -8.77 2.22 12.85
C GLU A 154 -8.55 1.21 11.71
N ASN A 155 -9.39 0.17 11.64
CA ASN A 155 -9.33 -0.85 10.60
C ASN A 155 -10.08 -0.40 9.34
N LEU A 156 -9.39 0.37 8.49
CA LEU A 156 -9.94 0.86 7.22
C LEU A 156 -10.52 -0.30 6.38
N LYS A 157 -11.79 -0.16 6.02
CA LYS A 157 -12.45 -1.02 5.03
C LYS A 157 -11.96 -0.68 3.63
N TYR A 158 -11.88 -1.69 2.77
CA TYR A 158 -11.53 -1.51 1.37
C TYR A 158 -12.16 -2.60 0.51
N LEU A 159 -12.32 -2.30 -0.77
CA LEU A 159 -12.69 -3.29 -1.77
C LEU A 159 -11.44 -4.04 -2.26
N SER A 160 -11.42 -5.36 -2.10
CA SER A 160 -10.50 -6.24 -2.80
C SER A 160 -11.06 -6.52 -4.20
N ILE A 161 -10.43 -5.93 -5.22
CA ILE A 161 -10.83 -6.12 -6.61
C ILE A 161 -10.19 -7.41 -7.12
N SER A 162 -11.04 -8.39 -7.43
CA SER A 162 -10.67 -9.67 -8.04
C SER A 162 -11.89 -10.26 -8.75
N PRO A 163 -11.79 -11.40 -9.44
CA PRO A 163 -12.97 -12.08 -10.00
C PRO A 163 -14.05 -12.42 -8.96
N GLU A 164 -13.69 -12.47 -7.68
CA GLU A 164 -14.60 -12.58 -6.53
C GLU A 164 -14.47 -11.33 -5.64
N PRO A 165 -15.03 -10.18 -6.07
CA PRO A 165 -14.82 -8.92 -5.38
C PRO A 165 -15.47 -8.93 -3.99
N LYS A 166 -14.75 -8.44 -2.98
CA LYS A 166 -15.25 -8.45 -1.59
C LYS A 166 -14.69 -7.30 -0.76
N ILE A 167 -15.49 -6.83 0.20
CA ILE A 167 -15.02 -5.91 1.23
C ILE A 167 -14.12 -6.67 2.20
N LYS A 168 -12.96 -6.09 2.49
CA LYS A 168 -12.01 -6.54 3.50
C LYS A 168 -11.76 -5.40 4.49
N ASP A 169 -11.25 -5.77 5.65
CA ASP A 169 -10.80 -4.84 6.70
C ASP A 169 -9.27 -4.80 6.76
N LYS A 170 -8.74 -3.80 7.47
CA LYS A 170 -7.30 -3.60 7.75
C LYS A 170 -6.49 -3.25 6.49
N PHE A 171 -6.99 -2.32 5.67
CA PHE A 171 -6.27 -1.80 4.49
C PHE A 171 -4.86 -1.32 4.88
N TYR A 172 -3.85 -2.15 4.58
CA TYR A 172 -2.43 -1.96 4.90
C TYR A 172 -2.11 -1.44 6.31
N SER A 173 -3.00 -1.70 7.28
CA SER A 173 -2.89 -1.09 8.61
C SER A 173 -1.66 -1.60 9.38
N GLY A 174 -1.25 -2.86 9.13
CA GLY A 174 -0.04 -3.43 9.73
C GLY A 174 1.23 -2.70 9.29
N ALA A 175 1.38 -2.46 7.98
CA ALA A 175 2.51 -1.72 7.42
C ALA A 175 2.50 -0.26 7.89
N ALA A 176 1.32 0.39 7.85
CA ALA A 176 1.20 1.76 8.33
C ALA A 176 1.59 1.91 9.80
N ASN A 177 1.11 1.02 10.68
CA ASN A 177 1.47 1.03 12.10
C ASN A 177 2.98 0.86 12.31
N PHE A 178 3.60 -0.07 11.58
CA PHE A 178 5.05 -0.27 11.64
C PHE A 178 5.80 0.99 11.20
N TRP A 179 5.49 1.54 10.05
CA TRP A 179 6.16 2.72 9.52
C TRP A 179 5.89 3.99 10.34
N HIS A 180 4.73 4.10 10.99
CA HIS A 180 4.44 5.16 11.95
C HIS A 180 5.29 5.04 13.22
N LYS A 181 5.53 3.81 13.72
CA LYS A 181 6.49 3.56 14.82
C LYS A 181 7.91 3.98 14.41
N MET A 182 8.34 3.66 13.19
CA MET A 182 9.68 3.96 12.69
C MET A 182 10.00 5.47 12.69
N LYS A 183 8.99 6.35 12.60
CA LYS A 183 9.15 7.81 12.73
C LYS A 183 9.76 8.23 14.09
N GLY A 184 9.66 7.37 15.10
CA GLY A 184 10.29 7.57 16.41
C GLY A 184 11.81 7.68 16.36
N TYR A 185 12.45 7.13 15.32
CA TYR A 185 13.91 7.15 15.16
C TYR A 185 14.47 8.44 14.52
N GLY A 186 13.63 9.45 14.33
CA GLY A 186 14.07 10.79 13.90
C GLY A 186 13.98 11.05 12.40
N PHE A 187 13.61 10.05 11.59
CA PHE A 187 13.42 10.18 10.15
C PHE A 187 12.22 9.37 9.66
N ASP A 188 11.44 9.97 8.77
CA ASP A 188 10.28 9.35 8.13
C ASP A 188 10.70 8.91 6.72
N LEU A 189 10.99 7.62 6.55
CA LEU A 189 11.38 7.05 5.24
C LEU A 189 10.23 7.09 4.22
N VAL A 190 8.97 7.13 4.67
CA VAL A 190 7.81 7.20 3.77
C VAL A 190 7.74 8.59 3.13
N GLN A 191 8.08 9.63 3.88
CA GLN A 191 8.09 11.02 3.39
C GLN A 191 9.47 11.49 2.91
N MET A 192 10.53 10.72 3.18
CA MET A 192 11.93 11.11 2.98
C MET A 192 12.30 12.42 3.67
N LEU A 193 11.82 12.62 4.91
CA LEU A 193 12.03 13.84 5.70
C LEU A 193 12.39 13.54 7.16
N PRO A 194 13.18 14.41 7.83
CA PRO A 194 13.36 14.34 9.27
C PRO A 194 12.02 14.46 9.99
N THR A 195 11.82 13.67 11.05
CA THR A 195 10.59 13.78 11.83
C THR A 195 10.62 15.08 12.63
N ARG A 196 9.51 15.80 12.65
CA ARG A 196 9.41 17.02 13.46
C ARG A 196 9.67 16.63 14.91
N LYS A 197 10.61 17.30 15.57
CA LYS A 197 10.67 17.22 17.04
C LYS A 197 9.29 17.61 17.56
N ASN A 198 8.70 16.78 18.41
CA ASN A 198 7.56 17.19 19.23
C ASN A 198 8.07 18.34 20.11
N THR A 199 7.99 19.58 19.61
CA THR A 199 8.01 20.75 20.47
C THR A 199 6.71 20.68 21.23
N THR A 200 6.75 20.06 22.41
CA THR A 200 5.77 20.34 23.45
C THR A 200 5.69 21.86 23.55
N HIS A 201 4.58 22.44 23.14
CA HIS A 201 4.26 23.82 23.46
C HIS A 201 4.21 23.90 24.99
N ASN A 202 5.32 24.28 25.61
CA ASN A 202 5.26 25.07 26.82
C ASN A 202 4.53 26.36 26.41
N ARG A 203 3.22 26.37 26.64
CA ARG A 203 2.52 27.62 26.90
C ARG A 203 2.99 28.07 28.27
N ASP A 204 4.21 28.60 28.32
CA ASP A 204 4.58 29.53 29.38
C ASP A 204 3.76 30.78 29.08
N GLY A 205 2.65 30.89 29.80
CA GLY A 205 1.93 32.14 29.91
C GLY A 205 2.87 33.17 30.48
N ASN A 206 3.08 34.25 29.72
CA ASN A 206 3.37 35.57 30.27
C ASN A 206 2.89 36.62 29.27
N GLU A 207 1.85 37.34 29.74
CA GLU A 207 1.58 38.77 29.62
C GLU A 207 1.63 39.43 28.22
N LEU A 208 0.45 39.92 27.77
CA LEU A 208 -0.03 41.28 28.07
C LEU A 208 -1.57 41.28 28.15
#